data_AF-A0A098ANQ0-F1
#
_entry.id   AF-A0A098ANQ0-F1
#
_cell.length_a   1.000
_cell.length_b   1.000
_cell.length_c   1.000
_cell.angle_alpha   90.00
_cell.angle_beta   90.00
_cell.angle_gamma   90.00
#
_symmetry.space_group_name_H-M   'P 1'
#
loop_
_entity.id
_entity.type
_entity.pdbx_description
1 polymer ?
#
loop_
_entity_poly.entity_id
_entity_poly.type
_entity_poly.pdbx_seq_one_letter_code
_entity_poly.pdbx_strand_id
1 'polypeptide(L)'
;MSEKLEMRELNGGDIFTMLSIIGKLDIKEEVVALIERQYATGKNVVPLADHQKKKPTKKEQEEASLSYQKRGMVLATDIGFAILKHVGDAKNEVNKFLADLTSTSQKEIESLNMASYTKLLFDFGKKAELKDFFQSIASLLD
;
A
#
# COMPACT_ATOMS: atom_id res chain seq x y z
N MET A 1 30.11 -2.37 5.98
CA MET A 1 29.40 -3.65 5.83
C MET A 1 27.92 -3.37 6.01
N SER A 2 27.16 -3.16 4.94
CA SER A 2 25.69 -3.10 5.04
C SER A 2 25.20 -4.53 4.99
N GLU A 3 25.06 -5.16 6.16
CA GLU A 3 24.33 -6.42 6.26
C GLU A 3 22.96 -6.20 5.65
N LYS A 4 22.64 -7.01 4.65
CA LYS A 4 21.40 -6.94 3.90
C LYS A 4 20.32 -7.50 4.84
N LEU A 5 19.56 -6.60 5.45
CA LEU A 5 18.39 -6.96 6.25
C LEU A 5 17.36 -7.61 5.31
N GLU A 6 17.19 -8.93 5.43
CA GLU A 6 16.19 -9.66 4.66
C GLU A 6 14.89 -9.73 5.46
N MET A 7 13.77 -9.42 4.80
CA MET A 7 12.45 -9.47 5.42
C MET A 7 11.82 -10.85 5.23
N ARG A 8 11.26 -11.42 6.30
CA ARG A 8 10.38 -12.59 6.20
C ARG A 8 9.13 -12.28 5.37
N GLU A 9 8.45 -13.33 4.94
CA GLU A 9 7.13 -13.20 4.31
C GLU A 9 6.10 -12.65 5.30
N LEU A 10 5.13 -11.91 4.75
CA LEU A 10 3.96 -11.52 5.54
C LEU A 10 3.08 -12.74 5.81
N ASN A 11 2.50 -12.80 6.99
CA ASN A 11 1.56 -13.84 7.38
C ASN A 11 0.32 -13.25 8.05
N GLY A 12 -0.66 -14.10 8.37
CA GLY A 12 -1.94 -13.64 8.93
C GLY A 12 -1.81 -12.88 10.26
N GLY A 13 -0.76 -13.11 11.04
CA GLY A 13 -0.49 -12.37 12.28
C GLY A 13 -0.15 -10.89 12.03
N ASP A 14 0.34 -10.56 10.84
CA ASP A 14 0.75 -9.20 10.48
C ASP A 14 -0.45 -8.28 10.19
N ILE A 15 -1.63 -8.84 9.96
CA ILE A 15 -2.85 -8.09 9.63
C ILE A 15 -3.15 -7.04 10.71
N PHE A 16 -3.10 -7.43 11.99
CA PHE A 16 -3.39 -6.52 13.10
C PHE A 16 -2.35 -5.41 13.24
N THR A 17 -1.08 -5.73 13.03
CA THR A 17 0.02 -4.75 13.04
C THR A 17 -0.16 -3.74 11.90
N MET A 18 -0.48 -4.21 10.69
CA MET A 18 -0.74 -3.36 9.54
C MET A 18 -1.97 -2.47 9.73
N LEU A 19 -3.08 -3.01 10.23
CA LEU A 19 -4.28 -2.23 10.55
C LEU A 19 -4.04 -1.20 11.65
N SER A 20 -3.25 -1.54 12.68
CA SER A 20 -2.84 -0.61 13.73
C SER A 20 -2.02 0.55 13.18
N ILE A 21 -1.06 0.27 12.28
CA ILE A 21 -0.28 1.29 11.59
C ILE A 21 -1.18 2.19 10.74
N ILE A 22 -2.09 1.61 9.93
CA ILE A 22 -3.05 2.37 9.11
C ILE A 22 -3.90 3.29 9.98
N GLY A 23 -4.42 2.78 11.10
CA GLY A 23 -5.24 3.57 12.03
C GLY A 23 -4.45 4.70 12.69
N LYS A 24 -3.19 4.46 13.08
CA LYS A 24 -2.31 5.49 13.67
C LYS A 24 -1.89 6.57 12.69
N LEU A 25 -1.74 6.20 11.42
CA LEU A 25 -1.42 7.14 10.35
C LEU A 25 -2.64 7.96 9.90
N ASP A 26 -3.84 7.61 10.37
CA ASP A 26 -5.12 8.22 9.94
C ASP A 26 -5.31 8.17 8.41
N ILE A 27 -4.82 7.10 7.76
CA ILE A 27 -4.85 6.92 6.29
C ILE A 27 -5.98 6.01 5.82
N LYS A 28 -7.02 5.85 6.64
CA LYS A 28 -8.11 4.91 6.34
C LYS A 28 -8.75 5.21 4.99
N GLU A 29 -9.09 6.47 4.75
CA GLU A 29 -9.82 6.88 3.54
C GLU A 29 -8.96 6.73 2.29
N GLU A 30 -7.67 7.03 2.38
CA GLU A 30 -6.71 6.86 1.29
C GLU A 30 -6.47 5.37 0.97
N VAL A 31 -6.40 4.52 2.00
CA VAL A 31 -6.30 3.07 1.82
C VAL A 31 -7.57 2.50 1.21
N VAL A 32 -8.76 2.92 1.65
CA VAL A 32 -10.02 2.52 1.03
C VAL A 32 -10.08 2.96 -0.43
N ALA A 33 -9.71 4.21 -0.72
CA ALA A 33 -9.66 4.72 -2.09
C ALA A 33 -8.66 3.95 -2.97
N LEU A 34 -7.55 3.46 -2.41
CA LEU A 34 -6.60 2.58 -3.11
C LEU A 34 -7.25 1.24 -3.43
N ILE A 35 -7.89 0.64 -2.43
CA ILE A 35 -8.55 -0.65 -2.52
C ILE A 35 -9.66 -0.61 -3.57
N GLU A 36 -10.57 0.35 -3.50
CA GLU A 36 -11.67 0.49 -4.47
C GLU A 36 -11.14 0.65 -5.89
N ARG A 37 -10.07 1.42 -6.09
CA ARG A 37 -9.52 1.64 -7.44
C ARG A 37 -8.78 0.43 -7.99
N GLN A 38 -8.10 -0.33 -7.14
CA GLN A 38 -7.25 -1.45 -7.55
C GLN A 38 -8.01 -2.79 -7.57
N TYR A 39 -9.05 -2.93 -6.75
CA TYR A 39 -9.75 -4.19 -6.49
C TYR A 39 -11.27 -4.13 -6.61
N ALA A 40 -11.91 -2.97 -6.80
CA ALA A 40 -13.34 -2.97 -7.12
C ALA A 40 -13.54 -3.69 -8.45
N THR A 41 -13.95 -4.95 -8.36
CA THR A 41 -14.52 -5.72 -9.44
C THR A 41 -15.89 -5.12 -9.76
N GLY A 42 -15.89 -4.05 -10.56
CA GLY A 42 -17.00 -3.72 -11.45
C GLY A 42 -18.41 -3.62 -10.87
N LYS A 43 -18.62 -3.30 -9.59
CA LYS A 43 -19.93 -2.85 -9.12
C LYS A 43 -19.96 -1.33 -9.10
N ASN A 44 -20.79 -0.81 -10.00
CA ASN A 44 -21.22 0.58 -10.19
C ASN A 44 -20.41 1.46 -11.17
N VAL A 45 -20.25 0.97 -12.39
CA VAL A 45 -20.63 1.74 -13.59
C VAL A 45 -21.28 0.79 -14.58
N VAL A 46 -22.59 0.58 -14.41
CA VAL A 46 -23.43 0.05 -15.49
C VAL A 46 -23.97 1.27 -16.24
N PRO A 47 -23.45 1.65 -17.41
CA PRO A 47 -24.30 2.31 -18.38
C PRO A 47 -25.22 1.23 -18.93
N LEU A 48 -26.49 1.27 -18.51
CA LEU A 48 -27.55 0.61 -19.27
C LEU A 48 -27.62 1.33 -20.62
N ALA A 49 -27.00 0.77 -21.66
CA ALA A 49 -27.57 0.65 -23.01
C ALA A 49 -26.56 0.03 -23.99
N ASP A 50 -27.07 -0.98 -24.69
CA ASP A 50 -26.78 -1.41 -26.04
C ASP A 50 -25.38 -1.88 -26.49
N HIS A 51 -25.28 -3.21 -26.61
CA HIS A 51 -24.82 -3.96 -27.79
C HIS A 51 -23.46 -3.58 -28.42
N GLN A 52 -22.53 -4.55 -28.33
CA GLN A 52 -21.20 -4.65 -28.98
C GLN A 52 -20.07 -3.80 -28.36
N LYS A 53 -19.35 -4.38 -27.38
CA LYS A 53 -18.02 -3.89 -26.98
C LYS A 53 -17.05 -3.99 -28.16
N LYS A 54 -16.90 -2.91 -28.94
CA LYS A 54 -15.69 -2.70 -29.75
C LYS A 54 -14.49 -2.81 -28.80
N LYS A 55 -13.49 -3.63 -29.15
CA LYS A 55 -12.21 -3.60 -28.45
C LYS A 55 -11.71 -2.15 -28.47
N PRO A 56 -11.37 -1.54 -27.32
CA PRO A 56 -10.92 -0.16 -27.28
C PRO A 56 -9.72 0.00 -28.20
N THR A 57 -9.68 1.11 -28.93
CA THR A 57 -8.56 1.44 -29.80
C THR A 57 -7.30 1.66 -28.96
N LYS A 58 -6.11 1.47 -29.56
CA LYS A 58 -4.83 1.67 -28.84
C LYS A 58 -4.74 3.05 -28.16
N LYS A 59 -5.34 4.07 -28.78
CA LYS A 59 -5.41 5.44 -28.25
C LYS A 59 -6.29 5.55 -27.00
N GLU A 60 -7.45 4.91 -27.00
CA GLU A 60 -8.34 4.86 -25.83
C GLU A 60 -7.74 4.03 -24.68
N GLN A 61 -6.97 2.97 -24.99
CA GLN A 61 -6.23 2.20 -24.00
C GLN A 61 -5.08 3.01 -23.37
N GLU A 62 -4.34 3.77 -24.19
CA GLU A 62 -3.26 4.65 -23.72
C GLU A 62 -3.81 5.80 -22.86
N GLU A 63 -4.87 6.47 -23.30
CA GLU A 63 -5.53 7.54 -22.53
C GLU A 63 -6.10 7.04 -21.20
N ALA A 64 -6.74 5.87 -21.21
CA ALA A 64 -7.17 5.21 -19.98
C ALA A 64 -5.96 4.95 -19.07
N SER A 65 -4.87 4.35 -19.59
CA SER A 65 -3.67 4.02 -18.81
C SER A 65 -3.00 5.26 -18.19
N LEU A 66 -2.94 6.37 -18.93
CA LEU A 66 -2.40 7.65 -18.48
C LEU A 66 -3.27 8.26 -17.38
N SER A 67 -4.59 8.14 -17.51
CA SER A 67 -5.52 8.60 -16.48
C SER A 67 -5.41 7.76 -15.20
N TYR A 68 -5.23 6.44 -15.32
CA TYR A 68 -4.97 5.54 -14.19
C TYR A 68 -3.64 5.86 -13.50
N GLN A 69 -2.56 6.09 -14.26
CA GLN A 69 -1.27 6.48 -13.72
C GLN A 69 -1.32 7.82 -12.97
N LYS A 70 -1.93 8.86 -13.57
CA LYS A 70 -2.09 10.17 -12.93
C LYS A 70 -2.89 10.08 -11.62
N ARG A 71 -3.99 9.32 -11.61
CA ARG A 71 -4.81 9.10 -10.41
C ARG A 71 -4.10 8.27 -9.34
N GLY A 72 -3.29 7.28 -9.74
CA GLY A 72 -2.43 6.52 -8.84
C GLY A 72 -1.34 7.38 -8.18
N MET A 73 -0.78 8.33 -8.93
CA MET A 73 0.22 9.27 -8.40
C MET A 73 -0.37 10.26 -7.40
N VAL A 74 -1.59 10.76 -7.64
CA VAL A 74 -2.31 11.62 -6.66
C VAL A 74 -2.52 10.85 -5.35
N LEU A 75 -3.01 9.63 -5.42
CA LEU A 75 -3.28 8.83 -4.22
C LEU A 75 -2.00 8.45 -3.46
N ALA A 76 -0.92 8.07 -4.16
CA ALA A 76 0.37 7.83 -3.53
C ALA A 76 0.92 9.10 -2.85
N THR A 77 0.62 10.27 -3.41
CA THR A 77 0.99 11.56 -2.82
C THR A 77 0.16 11.84 -1.56
N ASP A 78 -1.15 11.60 -1.58
CA ASP A 78 -2.04 11.79 -0.42
C ASP A 78 -1.66 10.85 0.73
N ILE A 79 -1.43 9.56 0.44
CA ILE A 79 -0.89 8.58 1.41
C ILE A 79 0.46 9.07 1.94
N GLY A 80 1.34 9.58 1.07
CA GLY A 80 2.62 10.14 1.47
C GLY A 80 2.49 11.33 2.43
N PHE A 81 1.58 12.27 2.17
CA PHE A 81 1.33 13.41 3.04
C PHE A 81 0.69 13.02 4.37
N ALA A 82 -0.25 12.09 4.36
CA ALA A 82 -0.89 11.61 5.57
C ALA A 82 0.10 10.81 6.44
N ILE A 83 0.99 10.01 5.83
CA ILE A 83 2.15 9.43 6.52
C ILE A 83 2.99 10.54 7.16
N LEU A 84 3.36 11.59 6.42
CA LEU A 84 4.18 12.68 6.97
C LEU A 84 3.50 13.42 8.13
N LYS A 85 2.18 13.62 8.06
CA LYS A 85 1.39 14.30 9.10
C LYS A 85 1.32 13.51 10.40
N HIS A 86 1.30 12.18 10.31
CA HIS A 86 1.12 11.26 11.45
C HIS A 86 2.35 10.37 11.70
N VAL A 87 3.50 10.68 11.10
CA VAL A 87 4.71 9.84 11.14
C VAL A 87 5.19 9.60 12.58
N GLY A 88 5.01 10.59 13.46
CA GLY A 88 5.35 10.49 14.87
C GLY A 88 4.50 9.46 15.63
N ASP A 89 3.22 9.35 15.27
CA ASP A 89 2.22 8.53 15.97
C ASP A 89 2.36 7.03 15.64
N ALA A 90 2.87 6.73 14.45
CA ALA A 90 3.11 5.38 13.96
C ALA A 90 4.58 4.94 14.01
N LYS A 91 5.53 5.84 14.32
CA LYS A 91 6.97 5.55 14.31
C LYS A 91 7.33 4.27 15.07
N ASN A 92 6.82 4.14 16.30
CA ASN A 92 7.14 3.00 17.16
C ASN A 92 6.62 1.68 16.59
N GLU A 93 5.40 1.67 16.06
CA GLU A 93 4.78 0.50 15.46
C GLU A 93 5.47 0.11 14.16
N VAL A 94 5.80 1.09 13.30
CA VAL A 94 6.57 0.86 12.07
C VAL A 94 7.94 0.27 12.41
N ASN A 95 8.66 0.84 13.38
CA ASN A 95 9.98 0.32 13.76
C ASN A 95 9.91 -1.08 14.37
N LYS A 96 8.91 -1.35 15.22
CA LYS A 96 8.68 -2.70 15.77
C LYS A 96 8.35 -3.69 14.67
N PHE A 97 7.54 -3.28 13.69
CA PHE A 97 7.15 -4.16 12.60
C PHE A 97 8.32 -4.46 11.66
N LEU A 98 9.10 -3.45 11.28
CA LEU A 98 10.33 -3.66 10.49
C LEU A 98 11.34 -4.53 11.24
N ALA A 99 11.45 -4.37 12.56
CA ALA A 99 12.32 -5.19 13.40
C ALA A 99 11.89 -6.66 13.39
N ASP A 100 10.59 -6.90 13.60
CA ASP A 100 10.01 -8.25 13.56
C ASP A 100 10.15 -8.89 12.16
N LEU A 101 9.91 -8.12 11.09
CA LEU A 101 10.07 -8.60 9.72
C LEU A 101 11.53 -8.96 9.39
N THR A 102 12.50 -8.28 9.98
CA THR A 102 13.93 -8.51 9.71
C THR A 102 14.60 -9.38 10.77
N SER A 103 13.85 -9.89 11.75
CA SER A 103 14.39 -10.62 12.90
C SER A 103 15.48 -9.84 13.66
N THR A 104 15.30 -8.52 13.77
CA THR A 104 16.20 -7.61 14.50
C THR A 104 15.46 -6.94 15.66
N SER A 105 16.17 -6.10 16.43
CA SER A 105 15.56 -5.26 17.46
C SER A 105 15.13 -3.89 16.91
N GLN A 106 14.13 -3.29 17.57
CA GLN A 106 13.69 -1.93 17.25
C GLN A 106 14.85 -0.90 17.29
N LYS A 107 15.79 -1.08 18.22
CA LYS A 107 16.96 -0.19 18.34
C LYS A 107 17.89 -0.30 17.13
N GLU A 108 18.06 -1.50 16.59
CA GLU A 108 18.87 -1.70 15.38
C GLU A 108 18.22 -1.00 14.18
N ILE A 109 16.90 -1.13 14.02
CA ILE A 109 16.14 -0.41 12.99
C ILE A 109 16.29 1.11 13.12
N GLU A 110 16.19 1.65 14.35
CA GLU A 110 16.34 3.08 14.62
C GLU A 110 17.77 3.60 14.43
N SER A 111 18.77 2.73 14.52
CA SER A 111 20.17 3.06 14.31
C SER A 111 20.60 3.07 12.85
N LEU A 112 19.71 2.65 11.94
CA LEU A 112 19.98 2.65 10.51
C LEU A 112 20.18 4.07 9.98
N ASN A 113 21.10 4.21 9.04
CA ASN A 113 21.19 5.45 8.27
C ASN A 113 19.94 5.63 7.38
N MET A 114 19.71 6.87 6.93
CA MET A 114 18.52 7.21 6.13
C MET A 114 18.36 6.35 4.87
N ALA A 115 19.46 6.01 4.18
CA ALA A 115 19.40 5.20 2.97
C ALA A 115 18.95 3.75 3.27
N SER A 116 19.51 3.14 4.31
CA SER A 116 19.16 1.80 4.77
C SER A 116 17.72 1.72 5.27
N TYR A 117 17.28 2.69 6.07
CA TYR A 117 15.91 2.74 6.58
C TYR A 117 14.89 2.95 5.44
N THR A 118 15.15 3.90 4.53
CA THR A 118 14.27 4.15 3.38
C THR A 118 14.21 2.94 2.46
N LYS A 119 15.34 2.24 2.27
CA LYS A 119 15.38 0.99 1.51
C LYS A 119 14.49 -0.08 2.14
N LEU A 120 14.48 -0.24 3.46
CA LEU A 120 13.56 -1.18 4.13
C LEU A 120 12.10 -0.84 3.85
N LEU A 121 11.70 0.43 3.99
CA LEU A 121 10.33 0.84 3.67
C LEU A 121 9.95 0.52 2.21
N PHE A 122 10.88 0.75 1.28
CA PHE A 122 10.68 0.45 -0.13
C PHE A 122 10.62 -1.04 -0.43
N ASP A 123 11.47 -1.86 0.20
CA ASP A 123 11.46 -3.31 0.07
C ASP A 123 10.15 -3.89 0.64
N PHE A 124 9.67 -3.37 1.78
CA PHE A 124 8.36 -3.71 2.33
C PHE A 124 7.23 -3.39 1.35
N GLY A 125 7.21 -2.18 0.79
CA GLY A 125 6.18 -1.75 -0.17
C GLY A 125 6.14 -2.57 -1.47
N LYS A 126 7.17 -3.38 -1.75
CA LYS A 126 7.25 -4.28 -2.91
C LYS A 126 6.82 -5.71 -2.63
N LYS A 127 6.53 -6.05 -1.38
CA LYS A 127 6.13 -7.41 -1.00
C LYS A 127 4.83 -7.78 -1.72
N ALA A 128 4.84 -8.91 -2.42
CA ALA A 128 3.70 -9.36 -3.23
C ALA A 128 2.48 -9.65 -2.36
N GLU A 129 2.71 -10.08 -1.11
CA GLU A 129 1.72 -10.39 -0.09
C GLU A 129 0.86 -9.17 0.30
N LEU A 130 1.35 -7.94 0.09
CA LEU A 130 0.54 -6.73 0.27
C LEU A 130 -0.71 -6.74 -0.61
N LYS A 131 -0.62 -7.38 -1.80
CA LYS A 131 -1.76 -7.49 -2.69
C LYS A 131 -2.89 -8.28 -2.04
N ASP A 132 -2.55 -9.42 -1.43
CA ASP A 132 -3.50 -10.32 -0.79
C ASP A 132 -4.06 -9.69 0.50
N PHE A 133 -3.23 -8.94 1.24
CA PHE A 133 -3.69 -8.13 2.37
C PHE A 133 -4.77 -7.13 1.95
N PHE A 134 -4.48 -6.24 0.99
CA PHE A 134 -5.44 -5.22 0.56
C PHE A 134 -6.70 -5.81 -0.05
N GLN A 135 -6.58 -6.91 -0.79
CA GLN A 135 -7.74 -7.64 -1.30
C GLN A 135 -8.59 -8.24 -0.17
N SER A 136 -7.97 -8.82 0.85
CA SER A 136 -8.69 -9.39 2.00
C SER A 136 -9.39 -8.33 2.82
N ILE A 137 -8.75 -7.16 3.03
CA ILE A 137 -9.37 -6.01 3.68
C ILE A 137 -10.54 -5.47 2.85
N ALA A 138 -10.43 -5.42 1.52
CA ALA A 138 -11.52 -5.03 0.63
C ALA A 138 -12.78 -5.86 0.88
N SER A 139 -12.63 -7.19 0.95
CA SER A 139 -13.73 -8.11 1.17
C SER A 139 -14.38 -8.02 2.56
N LEU A 140 -13.73 -7.36 3.54
CA LEU A 140 -14.32 -7.08 4.85
C LEU A 140 -15.16 -5.79 4.86
N LEU A 141 -14.96 -4.92 3.87
CA LEU A 141 -15.65 -3.62 3.76
C LEU A 141 -16.90 -3.70 2.85
N ASP A 142 -17.02 -4.75 2.04
CA ASP A 142 -18.21 -5.09 1.23
C ASP A 142 -19.36 -5.67 2.07
#